data_AF-A0A9C9GR94-F1
#
_entry.id   AF-A0A9C9GR94-F1
#
_cell.length_a   1.000
_cell.length_b   1.000
_cell.length_c   1.000
_cell.angle_alpha   90.00
_cell.angle_beta   90.00
_cell.angle_gamma   90.00
#
_symmetry.space_group_name_H-M   'P 1'
#
loop_
_entity.id
_entity.type
_entity.pdbx_description
1 polymer ?
#
loop_
_entity_poly.entity_id
_entity_poly.type
_entity_poly.pdbx_seq_one_letter_code
_entity_poly.pdbx_strand_id
1 'polypeptide(L)' 'MKFFIREWSENTIVLMTETGNVLSYFTTIKDALNACEELYRNDSQEARPDVSVCYRQTAGDQRSAVA' A
#
# COMPACT_ATOMS: atom_id res chain seq x y z
N MET A 1 1.09 7.13 -11.95
CA MET A 1 2.04 6.08 -11.50
C MET A 1 1.37 5.24 -10.41
N LYS A 2 1.49 3.90 -10.45
CA LYS A 2 0.80 3.01 -9.50
C LYS A 2 1.72 2.48 -8.40
N PHE A 3 1.26 2.59 -7.16
CA PHE A 3 1.96 2.08 -5.98
C PHE A 3 1.20 0.94 -5.33
N PHE A 4 1.96 0.02 -4.73
CA PHE A 4 1.44 -1.12 -3.99
C PHE A 4 1.94 -1.09 -2.56
N ILE A 5 1.01 -1.18 -1.63
CA ILE A 5 1.30 -1.34 -0.21
C ILE A 5 0.96 -2.78 0.16
N ARG A 6 1.95 -3.58 0.57
CA ARG A 6 1.76 -4.98 0.98
C ARG A 6 2.18 -5.21 2.41
N GLU A 7 1.38 -5.95 3.15
CA GLU A 7 1.78 -6.49 4.45
C GLU A 7 2.55 -7.79 4.27
N TRP A 8 3.80 -7.83 4.74
CA TRP A 8 4.67 -9.01 4.71
C TRP A 8 4.65 -9.80 6.02
N SER A 9 4.50 -9.11 7.15
CA SER A 9 4.49 -9.64 8.52
C SER A 9 3.65 -8.73 9.43
N GLU A 10 3.32 -9.18 10.65
CA GLU A 10 2.48 -8.43 11.61
C GLU A 10 2.93 -6.98 11.86
N ASN A 11 4.22 -6.66 11.62
CA ASN A 11 4.79 -5.33 11.81
C ASN A 11 5.58 -4.83 10.59
N THR A 12 5.34 -5.39 9.41
CA THR A 12 6.10 -5.00 8.20
C THR A 12 5.18 -4.77 7.03
N ILE A 13 5.06 -3.50 6.67
CA ILE A 13 4.38 -3.00 5.48
C ILE A 13 5.44 -2.58 4.48
N VAL A 14 5.29 -2.99 3.23
CA VAL A 14 6.20 -2.71 2.13
C VAL A 14 5.49 -1.83 1.12
N LEU A 15 6.10 -0.69 0.80
CA LEU A 15 5.71 0.15 -0.32
C LEU A 15 6.59 -0.19 -1.52
N MET A 16 5.95 -0.48 -2.65
CA MET A 16 6.65 -0.82 -3.89
C MET A 16 5.92 -0.26 -5.12
N THR A 17 6.65 -0.15 -6.23
CA THR A 17 6.08 0.23 -7.54
C THR A 17 5.38 -0.96 -8.18
N GLU A 18 4.58 -0.69 -9.22
CA GLU A 18 3.99 -1.74 -10.08
C GLU A 18 5.03 -2.69 -10.69
N THR A 19 6.23 -2.20 -10.98
CA THR A 19 7.35 -3.01 -11.49
C THR A 19 7.99 -3.92 -10.43
N GLY A 20 7.53 -3.88 -9.18
CA GLY A 20 8.05 -4.69 -8.08
C GLY A 20 9.28 -4.08 -7.39
N ASN A 21 9.63 -2.82 -7.66
CA ASN A 21 10.73 -2.16 -6.96
C ASN A 21 10.26 -1.71 -5.58
N VAL A 22 10.92 -2.20 -4.53
CA VAL A 22 10.65 -1.75 -3.16
C VAL A 22 11.19 -0.34 -2.98
N LEU A 23 10.34 0.56 -2.51
CA LEU A 23 10.68 1.95 -2.21
C LEU A 23 11.05 2.11 -0.74
N SER A 24 10.20 1.61 0.16
CA SER A 24 10.36 1.77 1.61
C SER A 24 9.61 0.70 2.40
N TYR A 25 10.00 0.56 3.66
CA TYR A 25 9.37 -0.29 4.66
C TYR A 25 8.75 0.56 5.77
N PHE A 26 7.59 0.14 6.26
CA PHE A 26 6.82 0.83 7.28
C PHE A 26 6.28 -0.16 8.30
N THR A 27 5.94 0.33 9.48
CA THR A 27 5.28 -0.47 10.53
C THR A 27 3.76 -0.36 10.46
N THR A 28 3.23 0.68 9.82
CA THR A 28 1.78 0.86 9.62
C THR A 28 1.46 1.24 8.18
N ILE A 29 0.24 0.89 7.75
CA ILE A 29 -0.27 1.24 6.41
C ILE A 29 -0.45 2.75 6.29
N LYS A 30 -0.77 3.44 7.39
CA LYS A 30 -0.96 4.89 7.40
C LYS A 30 0.33 5.62 7.04
N ASP A 31 1.46 5.18 7.59
CA ASP A 31 2.77 5.76 7.27
C ASP A 31 3.14 5.50 5.80
N ALA A 32 2.86 4.29 5.30
CA ALA A 32 3.09 3.94 3.89
C ALA A 32 2.22 4.77 2.93
N LEU A 33 0.96 5.03 3.28
CA LEU A 33 0.06 5.88 2.50
C LEU A 33 0.54 7.34 2.48
N ASN A 34 0.91 7.89 3.64
CA ASN A 34 1.41 9.26 3.73
C ASN A 34 2.69 9.45 2.89
N ALA A 35 3.62 8.49 2.96
CA ALA A 35 4.80 8.50 2.12
C ALA A 35 4.47 8.40 0.63
N CYS A 36 3.46 7.60 0.26
CA CYS A 36 2.93 7.54 -1.11
C CYS A 36 2.42 8.89 -1.59
N GLU A 37 1.63 9.59 -0.77
CA GLU A 37 1.07 10.90 -1.10
C GLU A 37 2.17 11.95 -1.25
N GLU A 38 3.18 11.95 -0.37
CA GLU A 38 4.33 12.85 -0.46
C GLU A 38 5.19 12.59 -1.70
N LEU A 39 5.48 11.31 -2.00
CA LEU A 39 6.21 10.92 -3.21
C LEU A 39 5.47 11.38 -4.47
N TYR A 40 4.15 11.16 -4.52
CA TYR A 40 3.37 11.53 -5.69
C TYR A 40 3.19 13.03 -5.86
N ARG A 41 3.04 13.79 -4.75
CA ARG A 41 2.99 15.26 -4.78
C ARG A 41 4.24 15.88 -5.38
N ASN A 42 5.39 15.26 -5.16
CA ASN A 42 6.67 15.75 -5.66
C ASN A 42 6.89 15.40 -7.14
N ASP A 43 6.38 14.26 -7.59
CA ASP A 43 6.67 13.71 -8.93
C ASP A 43 5.58 14.01 -9.98
N SER A 44 4.34 14.32 -9.57
CA SER A 44 3.19 14.36 -10.49
C SER A 44 2.30 15.61 -10.31
N GLN A 45 1.94 16.27 -11.42
CA GLN A 45 0.88 17.30 -11.46
C GLN A 45 -0.55 16.71 -11.38
N GLU A 46 -0.67 15.41 -11.12
CA GLU A 46 -1.94 14.68 -11.07
C GLU A 46 -2.58 14.80 -9.68
N ALA A 47 -3.92 14.73 -9.63
CA ALA A 47 -4.66 15.03 -8.41
C ALA A 47 -4.47 14.01 -7.27
N ARG A 48 -4.23 12.72 -7.57
CA ARG A 48 -4.05 11.64 -6.56
C ARG A 48 -3.25 10.45 -7.08
N PRO A 49 -2.40 9.82 -6.24
CA PRO A 49 -1.71 8.59 -6.59
C PRO A 49 -2.69 7.42 -6.74
N ASP A 50 -2.47 6.56 -7.73
CA ASP A 50 -3.14 5.26 -7.81
C ASP A 50 -2.46 4.29 -6.84
N VAL A 51 -3.04 4.12 -5.65
CA VAL A 51 -2.49 3.24 -4.59
C VAL A 51 -3.39 2.03 -4.40
N SER A 52 -2.80 0.83 -4.48
CA SER A 52 -3.47 -0.43 -4.16
C SER A 52 -2.89 -1.02 -2.87
N VAL A 53 -3.73 -1.13 -1.85
CA VAL A 53 -3.35 -1.74 -0.56
C VAL A 53 -3.75 -3.21 -0.58
N CYS A 54 -2.76 -4.10 -0.46
CA CYS A 54 -2.93 -5.54 -0.39
C CYS A 54 -2.64 -6.00 1.04
N TYR A 55 -3.72 -6.23 1.79
CA TYR A 55 -3.64 -6.84 3.11
C TYR A 55 -3.31 -8.33 2.98
N ARG A 56 -2.59 -8.86 3.96
CA ARG A 56 -2.51 -10.31 4.11
C ARG A 56 -3.92 -10.76 4.48
N GLN A 57 -4.53 -11.61 3.65
CA GLN A 57 -5.77 -12.26 4.04
C GLN A 57 -5.44 -13.15 5.25
N THR A 58 -5.71 -12.65 6.45
CA THR A 58 -5.80 -13.50 7.62
C THR A 58 -6.86 -14.54 7.30
N ALA A 59 -6.51 -15.82 7.41
CA ALA A 59 -7.36 -16.96 7.06
C ALA A 59 -8.64 -17.10 7.94
N GLY A 60 -9.09 -16.02 8.59
CA GLY A 60 -10.26 -15.95 9.45
C GLY A 60 -11.41 -15.09 8.91
N ASP A 61 -11.22 -14.29 7.86
CA ASP A 61 -12.30 -13.45 7.30
C ASP A 61 -12.92 -14.08 6.05
N GLN A 62 -13.46 -15.29 6.21
CA GLN A 62 -14.44 -15.88 5.29
C GLN A 62 -15.86 -15.73 5.88
N ARG A 63 -16.23 -14.56 6.41
CA ARG A 63 -17.62 -14.29 6.82
C ARG A 63 -17.97 -12.81 6.74
N SER A 64 -18.04 -12.25 5.54
CA SER A 64 -19.08 -11.27 5.18
C SER A 64 -18.91 -10.77 3.76
N ALA A 65 -19.57 -11.43 2.82
CA ALA A 65 -20.26 -10.78 1.71
C ALA A 65 -20.96 -11.85 0.88
N VAL A 66 -22.21 -12.17 1.23
CA VAL A 66 -23.30 -12.45 0.27
C VAL A 66 -24.62 -12.48 1.05
N ALA A 67 -25.37 -11.39 0.97
CA ALA A 67 -26.83 -11.37 1.05
C ALA A 67 -27.31 -10.28 0.09
#